data_AF-A0A941TYQ3-F1
#
_entry.id   AF-A0A941TYQ3-F1
#
_cell.length_a   1.000
_cell.length_b   1.000
_cell.length_c   1.000
_cell.angle_alpha   90.00
_cell.angle_beta   90.00
_cell.angle_gamma   90.00
#
_symmetry.space_group_name_H-M   'P 1'
#
loop_
_entity.id
_entity.type
_entity.pdbx_description
1 polymer ?
#
loop_
_entity_poly.entity_id
_entity_poly.type
_entity_poly.pdbx_seq_one_letter_code
_entity_poly.pdbx_strand_id
1 'polypeptide(L)'
;MRDEYDFSQAQPAAQVPALARLQKENEGKERITIRIDADVLAWFRAQVAGGGNYQTLINDTLRAAMLAEDAPLTVRKLREVLRQELHTA
;
A
#
# COMPACT_ATOMS: atom_id res chain seq x y z
N MET A 1 9.52 33.16 -12.09
CA MET A 1 8.25 32.53 -12.50
C MET A 1 7.50 33.54 -13.36
N ARG A 2 6.67 33.10 -14.32
CA ARG A 2 5.79 34.02 -15.05
C ARG A 2 4.60 34.36 -14.17
N ASP A 3 4.16 35.61 -14.22
CA ASP A 3 3.08 36.13 -13.39
C ASP A 3 1.71 35.62 -13.86
N GLU A 4 1.54 35.35 -15.16
CA GLU A 4 0.28 34.83 -15.72
C GLU A 4 0.52 33.74 -16.78
N TYR A 5 -0.35 32.73 -16.75
CA TYR A 5 -0.42 31.65 -17.73
C TYR A 5 -1.79 31.72 -18.42
N ASP A 6 -1.79 31.73 -19.75
CA ASP A 6 -3.02 31.66 -20.55
C ASP A 6 -3.50 30.21 -20.66
N PHE A 7 -4.70 29.95 -20.12
CA PHE A 7 -5.36 28.65 -20.11
C PHE A 7 -6.57 28.59 -21.04
N SER A 8 -6.74 29.54 -21.96
CA SER A 8 -7.88 29.59 -22.90
C SER A 8 -8.02 28.35 -23.78
N GLN A 9 -6.93 27.61 -24.02
CA GLN A 9 -6.88 26.35 -24.76
C GLN A 9 -6.65 25.13 -23.85
N ALA A 10 -6.77 25.28 -22.53
CA ALA A 10 -6.53 24.18 -21.60
C ALA A 10 -7.66 23.14 -21.66
N GLN A 11 -7.29 21.87 -21.74
CA GLN A 11 -8.23 20.76 -21.71
C GLN A 11 -8.33 20.18 -20.29
N PRO A 12 -9.54 19.83 -19.79
CA PRO A 12 -9.67 19.15 -18.50
C PRO A 12 -8.86 17.86 -18.46
N ALA A 13 -8.19 17.58 -17.34
CA ALA A 13 -7.34 16.39 -17.19
C ALA A 13 -8.09 15.08 -17.46
N ALA A 14 -9.39 15.02 -17.16
CA ALA A 14 -10.25 13.87 -17.45
C ALA A 14 -10.43 13.59 -18.96
N GLN A 15 -10.24 14.60 -19.82
CA GLN A 15 -10.36 14.46 -21.27
C GLN A 15 -9.01 14.21 -21.96
N VAL A 16 -7.90 14.31 -21.23
CA VAL A 16 -6.57 13.94 -21.71
C VAL A 16 -6.39 12.45 -21.44
N PRO A 17 -6.33 11.56 -22.45
CA PRO A 17 -6.38 10.11 -22.24
C PRO A 17 -5.30 9.56 -21.32
N ALA A 18 -4.09 10.12 -21.37
CA ALA A 18 -3.00 9.73 -20.48
C ALA A 18 -3.28 10.10 -19.01
N LEU A 19 -3.84 11.28 -18.76
CA LEU A 19 -4.16 11.74 -17.40
C LEU A 19 -5.39 11.04 -16.84
N ALA A 20 -6.40 10.78 -17.68
CA ALA A 20 -7.57 10.00 -17.29
C ALA A 20 -7.20 8.56 -16.87
N ARG A 21 -6.25 7.92 -17.58
CA ARG A 21 -5.71 6.61 -17.19
C ARG A 21 -5.01 6.65 -15.84
N LEU A 22 -4.15 7.64 -15.63
CA LEU A 22 -3.45 7.83 -14.35
C LEU A 22 -4.43 8.10 -13.19
N GLN A 23 -5.49 8.88 -13.42
CA GLN A 23 -6.53 9.11 -12.41
C GLN A 23 -7.25 7.81 -12.06
N LYS A 24 -7.65 7.03 -13.07
CA LYS A 24 -8.29 5.72 -12.87
C LYS A 24 -7.38 4.72 -12.16
N GLU A 25 -6.08 4.69 -12.46
CA GLU A 25 -5.11 3.83 -11.78
C GLU A 25 -4.92 4.16 -10.29
N ASN A 26 -5.26 5.38 -9.88
CA ASN A 26 -5.19 5.86 -8.50
C ASN A 26 -6.55 5.90 -7.80
N GLU A 27 -7.63 5.56 -8.50
CA GLU A 27 -8.97 5.51 -7.92
C GLU A 27 -9.01 4.49 -6.76
N GLY A 28 -9.49 4.92 -5.60
CA GLY A 28 -9.53 4.10 -4.38
C GLY A 28 -8.19 3.92 -3.66
N LYS A 29 -7.10 4.57 -4.11
CA LYS A 29 -5.83 4.60 -3.39
C LYS A 29 -5.70 5.91 -2.62
N GLU A 30 -5.52 5.81 -1.30
CA GLU A 30 -5.24 6.97 -0.47
C GLU A 30 -3.73 7.22 -0.38
N ARG A 31 -3.29 8.46 -0.67
CA ARG A 31 -1.89 8.85 -0.53
C ARG A 31 -1.64 9.32 0.90
N ILE A 32 -0.89 8.52 1.64
CA ILE A 32 -0.48 8.82 3.02
C ILE A 32 1.02 9.07 3.12
N THR A 33 1.43 9.81 4.16
CA THR A 33 2.85 9.95 4.54
C THR A 33 3.09 9.07 5.75
N ILE A 34 3.86 8.00 5.57
CA ILE A 34 4.22 7.04 6.63
C ILE A 34 5.74 6.87 6.70
N ARG A 35 6.26 6.62 7.90
CA ARG A 35 7.65 6.17 8.08
C ARG A 35 7.67 4.64 7.99
N ILE A 36 8.55 4.10 7.16
CA ILE A 36 8.83 2.67 7.04
C ILE A 36 10.35 2.51 7.19
N ASP A 37 10.78 1.47 7.88
CA ASP A 37 12.20 1.18 8.07
C ASP A 37 12.91 0.90 6.74
N ALA A 38 14.17 1.32 6.66
CA ALA A 38 14.92 1.29 5.42
C ALA A 38 15.18 -0.13 4.90
N ASP A 39 15.38 -1.08 5.82
CA ASP A 39 15.59 -2.50 5.53
C ASP A 39 14.33 -3.18 5.01
N VAL A 40 13.16 -2.88 5.59
CA VAL A 40 11.86 -3.35 5.11
C VAL A 40 11.62 -2.86 3.68
N LEU A 41 11.88 -1.57 3.42
CA LEU A 41 11.75 -1.01 2.08
C LEU A 41 12.74 -1.65 1.10
N ALA A 42 13.98 -1.91 1.52
CA ALA A 42 14.99 -2.58 0.71
C ALA A 42 14.57 -4.00 0.34
N TRP A 43 13.98 -4.75 1.28
CA TRP A 43 13.48 -6.10 1.06
C TRP A 43 12.39 -6.15 -0.01
N PHE A 44 11.39 -5.27 0.04
CA PHE A 44 10.34 -5.19 -0.99
C PHE A 44 10.88 -4.74 -2.35
N ARG A 45 11.86 -3.83 -2.37
CA ARG A 45 12.52 -3.39 -3.62
C ARG A 45 13.28 -4.53 -4.29
N ALA A 46 13.98 -5.36 -3.52
CA ALA A 46 14.73 -6.49 -4.05
C ALA A 46 13.83 -7.52 -4.76
N GLN A 47 12.58 -7.68 -4.33
CA GLN A 47 11.64 -8.64 -4.92
C GLN A 47 11.10 -8.24 -6.29
N VAL A 48 11.18 -6.96 -6.65
CA VAL A 48 10.66 -6.43 -7.92
C VAL A 48 11.75 -6.08 -8.92
N ALA A 49 12.98 -6.55 -8.71
CA ALA A 49 14.16 -6.23 -9.52
C ALA A 49 14.00 -6.54 -11.04
N GLY A 50 12.98 -7.32 -11.43
CA GLY A 50 12.65 -7.66 -12.82
C GLY A 50 11.54 -6.84 -13.48
N GLY A 51 11.01 -5.79 -12.84
CA GLY A 51 9.99 -4.90 -13.44
C GLY A 51 8.61 -4.95 -12.77
N GLY A 52 8.57 -4.78 -11.45
CA GLY A 52 7.34 -4.68 -10.67
C GLY A 52 7.26 -3.42 -9.80
N ASN A 53 6.11 -3.19 -9.17
CA ASN A 53 5.90 -2.10 -8.22
C ASN A 53 5.96 -2.62 -6.78
N TYR A 54 7.01 -2.27 -6.03
CA TYR A 54 7.15 -2.65 -4.62
C TYR A 54 5.99 -2.14 -3.74
N GLN A 55 5.33 -1.05 -4.13
CA GLN A 55 4.15 -0.53 -3.42
C GLN A 55 2.96 -1.50 -3.55
N THR A 56 2.82 -2.20 -4.67
CA THR A 56 1.81 -3.25 -4.84
C THR A 56 2.06 -4.38 -3.84
N LEU A 57 3.30 -4.86 -3.71
CA LEU A 57 3.66 -5.90 -2.74
C LEU A 57 3.39 -5.49 -1.29
N ILE A 58 3.70 -4.25 -0.94
CA ILE A 58 3.39 -3.71 0.40
C ILE A 58 1.87 -3.75 0.63
N ASN A 59 1.07 -3.25 -0.32
CA ASN A 59 -0.38 -3.26 -0.18
C ASN A 59 -0.97 -4.67 -0.10
N ASP A 60 -0.47 -5.61 -0.89
CA ASP A 60 -0.92 -7.01 -0.88
C ASP A 60 -0.58 -7.68 0.46
N THR A 61 0.59 -7.37 1.02
CA THR A 61 1.01 -7.85 2.35
C THR A 61 0.08 -7.31 3.45
N LEU A 62 -0.27 -6.02 3.38
CA LEU A 62 -1.21 -5.41 4.33
C LEU A 62 -2.61 -6.04 4.22
N ARG A 63 -3.10 -6.30 2.99
CA ARG A 63 -4.38 -7.02 2.79
C ARG A 63 -4.34 -8.43 3.36
N ALA A 64 -3.24 -9.16 3.14
CA ALA A 64 -3.07 -10.50 3.69
C ALA A 64 -3.06 -10.48 5.22
N ALA A 65 -2.44 -9.46 5.84
CA ALA A 65 -2.46 -9.28 7.29
C ALA A 65 -3.88 -9.02 7.82
N MET A 66 -4.67 -8.16 7.14
CA MET A 66 -6.09 -7.93 7.49
C MET A 66 -6.89 -9.22 7.43
N LEU A 67 -6.73 -10.02 6.37
CA LEU A 67 -7.43 -11.31 6.22
C LEU A 67 -6.99 -12.34 7.28
N ALA A 68 -5.73 -12.29 7.69
CA ALA A 68 -5.21 -13.16 8.75
C ALA A 68 -5.70 -12.76 10.15
N GLU A 69 -5.97 -11.47 10.36
CA GLU A 69 -6.60 -10.96 11.59
C GLU A 69 -8.07 -11.35 11.66
N ASP A 70 -8.78 -11.33 10.52
CA ASP A 70 -10.17 -11.77 10.39
C ASP A 70 -10.32 -13.30 10.28
N ALA A 71 -9.20 -14.04 10.22
CA ALA A 71 -9.23 -15.49 10.18
C ALA A 71 -9.75 -16.05 11.52
N PRO A 72 -10.61 -17.09 11.50
CA PRO A 72 -11.10 -17.69 12.73
C PRO A 72 -9.92 -18.12 13.60
N LEU A 73 -9.95 -17.72 14.88
CA LEU A 73 -8.93 -18.03 15.89
C LEU A 73 -8.51 -19.49 15.77
N THR A 74 -7.34 -19.73 15.20
CA THR A 74 -6.84 -21.10 15.04
C THR A 74 -6.49 -21.66 16.41
N VAL A 75 -6.71 -22.97 16.60
CA VAL A 75 -6.34 -23.70 17.83
C VAL A 75 -4.86 -23.47 18.20
N ARG A 76 -4.00 -23.24 17.21
CA ARG A 76 -2.59 -22.91 17.41
C ARG A 76 -2.41 -21.54 18.08
N LYS A 77 -3.08 -20.49 17.58
CA LYS A 77 -3.02 -19.13 18.16
C LYS A 77 -3.57 -19.11 19.59
N LEU A 78 -4.67 -19.84 19.83
CA LEU A 78 -5.25 -19.99 21.17
C LEU A 78 -4.29 -20.68 22.16
N ARG A 79 -3.61 -21.76 21.74
CA ARG A 79 -2.60 -22.44 22.58
C ARG A 79 -1.38 -21.58 22.86
N GLU A 80 -1.01 -20.72 21.93
CA GLU A 80 0.14 -19.82 22.09
C GLU A 80 -0.16 -18.77 23.17
N VAL A 81 -1.32 -18.13 23.10
CA VAL A 81 -1.79 -17.18 24.12
C VAL A 81 -1.98 -17.86 25.48
N LEU A 82 -2.64 -19.03 25.53
CA LEU A 82 -2.82 -19.78 26.79
C LEU A 82 -1.49 -20.17 27.45
N ARG A 83 -0.47 -20.54 26.67
CA ARG A 83 0.86 -20.85 27.22
C ARG A 83 1.57 -19.63 27.77
N GLN A 84 1.42 -18.48 27.11
CA GLN A 84 1.98 -17.21 27.58
C GLN A 84 1.35 -16.79 28.91
N GLU A 85 0.03 -16.85 29.02
CA GLU A 85 -0.68 -16.49 30.27
C GLU A 85 -0.36 -17.47 31.41
N LEU A 86 -0.22 -18.78 31.14
CA LEU A 86 0.10 -19.78 32.16
C LEU A 86 1.58 -19.80 32.60
N HIS A 87 2.51 -19.23 31.83
CA HIS A 87 3.93 -19.12 32.22
C HIS A 87 4.25 -17.79 32.92
N THR A 88 3.34 -16.83 32.86
CA THR A 88 3.50 -15.52 33.53
C THR A 88 2.88 -15.53 34.94
N ALA A 89 2.21 -16.63 35.32
CA ALA A 89 1.63 -16.87 36.65
C ALA A 89 2.54 -17.73 37.56
#